data_AF-A0A7H4PKM6-F1
#
_entry.id   AF-A0A7H4PKM6-F1
#
_cell.length_a   1.000
_cell.length_b   1.000
_cell.length_c   1.000
_cell.angle_alpha   90.00
_cell.angle_beta   90.00
_cell.angle_gamma   90.00
#
_symmetry.space_group_name_H-M   'P 1'
#
loop_
_entity.id
_entity.type
_entity.pdbx_description
1 polymer ?
#
loop_
_entity_poly.entity_id
_entity_poly.type
_entity_poly.pdbx_seq_one_letter_code
_entity_poly.pdbx_strand_id
1 'polypeptide(L)'
;MIAPNISTCPRRRSTLSAPVLGGSFGGKDDIIDNVSCRAALLVHLTGRPVKISYNREQSMRESYKRHPYKMKYRIGRGRRRAHSGRLKSTLSPMAAATAARRCLSPGGSSVQAAGPYNIPNVRVDLVGVYTNNNYTSAYRGYGAAAGHFPPTNR
;
A
#
# COMPACT_ATOMS: atom_id res chain seq x y z
N MET A 1 8.27 30.15 -16.39
CA MET A 1 6.96 29.62 -16.82
C MET A 1 6.67 28.36 -16.00
N ILE A 2 5.86 28.50 -14.95
CA ILE A 2 5.44 27.38 -14.10
C ILE A 2 4.30 26.68 -14.85
N ALA A 3 4.43 25.38 -15.13
CA ALA A 3 3.37 24.61 -15.79
C ALA A 3 2.06 24.78 -15.01
N PRO A 4 0.92 25.08 -15.65
CA PRO A 4 -0.35 25.19 -14.95
C PRO A 4 -0.66 23.85 -14.28
N ASN A 5 -1.00 23.90 -12.99
CA ASN A 5 -1.42 22.71 -12.25
C ASN A 5 -2.53 22.01 -13.05
N ILE A 6 -2.37 20.71 -13.33
CA ILE A 6 -3.38 19.89 -14.03
C ILE A 6 -4.75 19.95 -13.33
N SER A 7 -4.78 20.36 -12.06
CA SER A 7 -5.98 20.66 -11.27
C SER A 7 -6.83 21.84 -11.75
N THR A 8 -6.35 22.72 -12.63
CA THR A 8 -7.13 23.87 -13.13
C THR A 8 -8.05 23.50 -14.30
N CYS A 9 -7.94 22.31 -14.86
CA CYS A 9 -8.85 21.84 -15.90
C CYS A 9 -10.21 21.50 -15.27
N PRO A 10 -11.33 22.13 -15.70
CA PRO A 10 -12.64 21.82 -15.15
C PRO A 10 -12.95 20.33 -15.35
N ARG A 11 -13.42 19.63 -14.32
CA ARG A 11 -13.81 18.19 -14.39
C ARG A 11 -14.71 17.87 -15.58
N ARG A 12 -15.51 18.84 -16.02
CA ARG A 12 -16.45 18.72 -17.15
C ARG A 12 -15.76 18.62 -18.52
N ARG A 13 -14.48 18.99 -18.64
CA ARG A 13 -13.67 18.91 -19.88
C ARG A 13 -12.83 17.64 -19.99
N SER A 14 -12.76 16.83 -18.94
CA SER A 14 -12.00 15.58 -18.91
C SER A 14 -12.94 14.37 -18.85
N THR A 15 -12.95 13.55 -19.89
CA THR A 15 -13.63 12.25 -19.89
C THR A 15 -12.65 11.14 -19.56
N LEU A 16 -13.04 10.19 -18.71
CA LEU A 16 -12.24 9.01 -18.38
C LEU A 16 -12.98 7.76 -18.88
N SER A 17 -12.33 7.00 -19.75
CA SER A 17 -12.82 5.70 -20.22
C SER A 17 -11.86 4.62 -19.73
N ALA A 18 -12.38 3.68 -18.93
CA ALA A 18 -11.61 2.60 -18.33
C ALA A 18 -12.03 1.25 -18.94
N PRO A 19 -11.27 0.71 -19.91
CA PRO A 19 -11.53 -0.63 -20.43
C PRO A 19 -11.13 -1.71 -19.41
N VAL A 20 -11.48 -2.97 -19.71
CA VAL A 20 -11.14 -4.12 -18.87
C VAL A 20 -9.64 -4.14 -18.57
N LEU A 21 -9.29 -4.15 -17.28
CA LEU A 21 -7.91 -4.14 -16.83
C LEU A 21 -7.37 -5.56 -16.70
N GLY A 22 -6.23 -5.85 -17.34
CA GLY A 22 -5.48 -7.11 -17.17
C GLY A 22 -4.80 -7.25 -15.80
N GLY A 23 -5.59 -7.33 -14.73
CA GLY A 23 -5.14 -7.43 -13.35
C GLY A 23 -4.61 -6.12 -12.75
N SER A 24 -4.95 -5.85 -11.48
CA SER A 24 -4.44 -4.70 -10.72
C SER A 24 -3.69 -5.15 -9.46
N PHE A 25 -4.26 -6.09 -8.68
CA PHE A 25 -3.72 -6.56 -7.39
C PHE A 25 -3.43 -5.44 -6.37
N GLY A 26 -4.01 -4.26 -6.59
CA GLY A 26 -3.75 -3.04 -5.83
C GLY A 26 -2.66 -2.19 -6.46
N GLY A 27 -1.85 -2.68 -7.40
CA GLY A 27 -0.70 -2.00 -8.03
C GLY A 27 -1.03 -0.91 -9.07
N LYS A 28 -2.31 -0.62 -9.30
CA LYS A 28 -2.75 0.39 -10.28
C LYS A 28 -3.51 1.55 -9.64
N ASP A 29 -3.75 1.53 -8.33
CA ASP A 29 -4.55 2.55 -7.66
C ASP A 29 -3.82 3.91 -7.64
N ASP A 30 -2.69 4.04 -6.93
CA ASP A 30 -2.02 5.36 -6.84
C ASP A 30 -1.09 5.69 -8.03
N ILE A 31 -0.64 4.71 -8.83
CA ILE A 31 0.32 4.97 -9.91
C ILE A 31 -0.35 5.57 -11.14
N ILE A 32 -1.59 5.15 -11.44
CA ILE A 32 -2.32 5.63 -12.62
C ILE A 32 -2.52 7.15 -12.56
N ASP A 33 -2.69 7.72 -11.37
CA ASP A 33 -2.80 9.17 -11.17
C ASP A 33 -1.54 9.90 -11.65
N ASN A 34 -0.35 9.37 -11.32
CA ASN A 34 0.92 9.96 -11.76
C ASN A 34 1.11 9.82 -13.28
N VAL A 35 0.78 8.67 -13.85
CA VAL A 35 0.91 8.42 -15.31
C VAL A 35 -0.05 9.31 -16.10
N SER A 36 -1.29 9.43 -15.64
CA SER A 36 -2.30 10.28 -16.27
C SER A 36 -1.95 11.76 -16.18
N CYS A 37 -1.38 12.21 -15.06
CA CYS A 37 -0.87 13.57 -14.94
C CYS A 37 0.28 13.85 -15.94
N ARG A 38 1.24 12.93 -16.08
CA ARG A 38 2.31 13.07 -17.08
C ARG A 38 1.78 13.10 -18.51
N ALA A 39 0.83 12.22 -18.83
CA ALA A 39 0.20 12.22 -20.15
C ALA A 39 -0.52 13.54 -20.44
N ALA A 40 -1.31 14.05 -19.47
CA ALA A 40 -2.01 15.32 -19.60
C ALA A 40 -1.05 16.49 -19.82
N LEU A 41 0.07 16.53 -19.08
CA LEU A 41 1.09 17.55 -19.25
C LEU A 41 1.72 17.50 -20.65
N LEU A 42 2.05 16.30 -21.14
CA LEU A 42 2.62 16.13 -22.48
C LEU A 42 1.64 16.54 -23.58
N VAL A 43 0.35 16.20 -23.45
CA VAL A 43 -0.69 16.66 -24.39
C VAL A 43 -0.78 18.19 -24.38
N HIS A 44 -0.74 18.81 -23.20
CA HIS A 44 -0.79 20.26 -23.07
C HIS A 44 0.40 20.96 -23.73
N LEU A 45 1.61 20.40 -23.55
CA LEU A 45 2.84 20.97 -24.12
C LEU A 45 2.98 20.73 -25.63
N THR A 46 2.50 19.60 -26.13
CA THR A 46 2.69 19.21 -27.55
C THR A 46 1.48 19.53 -28.43
N GLY A 47 0.30 19.75 -27.84
CA GLY A 47 -0.96 19.89 -28.57
C GLY A 47 -1.41 18.61 -29.29
N ARG A 48 -0.77 17.46 -29.02
CA ARG A 48 -1.00 16.19 -29.74
C ARG A 48 -1.46 15.10 -28.77
N PRO A 49 -2.25 14.11 -29.24
CA PRO A 49 -2.56 12.93 -28.44
C PRO A 49 -1.30 12.17 -28.02
N VAL A 50 -1.22 11.77 -26.74
CA VAL A 50 -0.08 11.06 -26.16
C VAL A 50 -0.53 9.72 -25.59
N LYS A 51 0.26 8.67 -25.86
CA LYS A 51 0.10 7.33 -25.27
C LYS A 51 1.36 6.98 -24.48
N ILE A 52 1.19 6.63 -23.21
CA ILE A 52 2.28 6.12 -22.35
C ILE A 52 2.10 4.61 -22.19
N SER A 53 3.16 3.86 -22.46
CA SER A 53 3.22 2.41 -22.23
C SER A 53 4.54 2.08 -21.57
N TYR A 54 4.48 1.34 -20.46
CA TYR A 54 5.68 0.88 -19.76
C TYR A 54 6.15 -0.46 -20.28
N ASN A 55 7.47 -0.62 -20.39
CA ASN A 55 8.06 -1.95 -20.44
C ASN A 55 8.05 -2.60 -19.05
N ARG A 56 8.42 -3.88 -18.97
CA ARG A 56 8.38 -4.63 -17.70
C ARG A 56 9.28 -4.03 -16.62
N GLU A 57 10.46 -3.55 -17.00
CA GLU A 57 11.45 -3.00 -16.08
C GLU A 57 11.00 -1.65 -15.50
N GLN A 58 10.50 -0.75 -16.36
CA GLN A 58 9.89 0.52 -15.97
C GLN A 58 8.69 0.29 -15.07
N SER A 59 7.80 -0.65 -15.42
CA SER A 59 6.68 -1.04 -14.57
C SER A 59 7.16 -1.55 -13.21
N MET A 60 8.26 -2.31 -13.14
CA MET A 60 8.79 -2.81 -11.87
C MET A 60 9.39 -1.69 -11.01
N ARG A 61 10.13 -0.75 -11.61
CA ARG A 61 10.74 0.40 -10.92
C ARG A 61 9.71 1.42 -10.46
N GLU A 62 8.74 1.70 -11.31
CA GLU A 62 7.66 2.67 -11.10
C GLU A 62 6.34 2.00 -10.72
N SER A 63 6.38 0.85 -10.07
CA SER A 63 5.21 0.40 -9.30
C SER A 63 5.60 0.20 -7.86
N TYR A 64 4.75 0.67 -6.95
CA TYR A 64 4.89 0.34 -5.54
C TYR A 64 4.83 -1.17 -5.34
N LYS A 65 5.49 -1.58 -4.27
CA LYS A 65 5.45 -2.95 -3.78
C LYS A 65 4.63 -3.00 -2.49
N ARG A 66 4.28 -4.24 -2.12
CA ARG A 66 3.71 -4.53 -0.80
C ARG A 66 4.65 -4.01 0.29
N HIS A 67 4.09 -3.48 1.38
CA HIS A 67 4.90 -3.07 2.52
C HIS A 67 5.69 -4.25 3.09
N PRO A 68 7.03 -4.15 3.22
CA PRO A 68 7.79 -5.08 4.03
C PRO A 68 7.47 -4.87 5.52
N TYR A 69 7.26 -5.97 6.25
CA TYR A 69 6.96 -5.95 7.68
C TYR A 69 8.12 -6.52 8.47
N LYS A 70 8.52 -5.82 9.54
CA LYS A 70 9.25 -6.42 10.66
C LYS A 70 8.26 -6.62 11.80
N MET A 71 8.19 -7.83 12.33
CA MET A 71 7.21 -8.17 13.37
C MET A 71 7.89 -8.79 14.57
N LYS A 72 7.52 -8.32 15.76
CA LYS A 72 7.97 -8.88 17.04
C LYS A 72 6.76 -9.34 17.81
N TYR A 73 6.72 -10.60 18.21
CA TYR A 73 5.62 -11.18 18.97
C TYR A 73 6.09 -11.65 20.35
N ARG A 74 5.24 -11.44 21.35
CA ARG A 74 5.33 -12.08 22.65
C ARG A 74 3.99 -12.76 22.93
N ILE A 75 4.04 -14.06 23.16
CA ILE A 75 2.87 -14.90 23.45
C ILE A 75 3.05 -15.45 24.87
N GLY A 76 2.20 -15.02 25.80
CA GLY A 76 2.05 -15.71 27.08
C GLY A 76 1.18 -16.95 26.90
N ARG A 77 1.53 -18.08 27.52
CA ARG A 77 0.66 -19.27 27.57
C ARG A 77 0.38 -19.62 29.03
N GLY A 78 -0.88 -19.52 29.44
CA GLY A 78 -1.31 -20.06 30.73
C GLY A 78 -1.26 -21.59 30.76
N ARG A 79 -1.04 -22.20 31.94
CA ARG A 79 -0.98 -23.66 32.11
C ARG A 79 -2.33 -24.37 31.85
N ARG A 80 -3.45 -23.63 31.85
CA ARG A 80 -4.80 -24.17 31.59
C ARG A 80 -5.11 -24.02 30.10
N ARG A 81 -5.70 -25.06 29.49
CA ARG A 81 -6.09 -25.12 28.05
C ARG A 81 -6.97 -23.96 27.56
N ALA A 82 -7.48 -23.11 28.44
CA ALA A 82 -8.31 -21.96 28.12
C ALA A 82 -7.69 -20.63 28.60
N HIS A 83 -7.14 -19.89 27.64
CA HIS A 83 -7.44 -18.47 27.41
C HIS A 83 -6.91 -17.37 28.37
N SER A 84 -5.72 -17.49 28.95
CA SER A 84 -5.03 -16.31 29.54
C SER A 84 -3.76 -15.91 28.81
N GLY A 85 -3.68 -16.22 27.51
CA GLY A 85 -2.55 -15.80 26.69
C GLY A 85 -2.60 -14.31 26.37
N ARG A 86 -1.52 -13.59 26.66
CA ARG A 86 -1.33 -12.21 26.24
C ARG A 86 -0.55 -12.21 24.93
N LEU A 87 -1.14 -11.66 23.87
CA LEU A 87 -0.43 -11.41 22.61
C LEU A 87 -0.01 -9.95 22.59
N LYS A 88 1.31 -9.70 22.63
CA LYS A 88 1.85 -8.40 22.26
C LYS A 88 2.54 -8.52 20.92
N SER A 89 2.04 -7.84 19.90
CA SER A 89 2.68 -7.74 18.60
C SER A 89 3.10 -6.31 18.32
N THR A 90 4.33 -6.14 17.84
CA THR A 90 4.79 -4.87 17.27
C THR A 90 4.98 -5.09 15.78
N LEU A 91 4.16 -4.41 14.99
CA LEU A 91 4.19 -4.42 13.54
C LEU A 91 4.89 -3.15 13.07
N SER A 92 6.03 -3.31 12.40
CA SER A 92 6.78 -2.20 11.82
C SER A 92 6.77 -2.33 10.30
N PRO A 93 5.73 -1.84 9.60
CA PRO A 93 5.79 -1.65 8.17
C PRO A 93 6.86 -0.62 7.84
N MET A 94 7.90 -1.05 7.10
CA MET A 94 8.92 -0.15 6.59
C MET A 94 8.44 0.36 5.23
N ALA A 95 8.13 1.65 5.13
CA ALA A 95 7.65 2.28 3.92
C ALA A 95 8.59 3.42 3.55
N ALA A 96 9.12 3.45 2.34
CA ALA A 96 10.03 4.52 1.94
C ALA A 96 9.40 5.89 1.70
N ALA A 97 8.08 5.87 1.60
CA ALA A 97 7.15 6.97 1.48
C ALA A 97 5.88 6.22 1.14
N THR A 98 4.88 6.25 2.02
CA THR A 98 3.53 5.88 1.60
C THR A 98 3.08 6.97 0.64
N ALA A 99 3.22 6.73 -0.66
CA ALA A 99 2.51 7.52 -1.68
C ALA A 99 0.99 7.47 -1.43
N ALA A 100 0.52 6.43 -0.73
CA ALA A 100 -0.80 6.37 -0.17
C ALA A 100 -1.00 7.48 0.87
N ARG A 101 -1.78 8.47 0.46
CA ARG A 101 -2.61 9.36 1.28
C ARG A 101 -3.64 8.57 2.14
N ARG A 102 -3.40 7.28 2.38
CA ARG A 102 -4.28 6.29 3.02
C ARG A 102 -3.44 5.38 3.91
N CYS A 103 -3.38 5.71 5.20
CA CYS A 103 -2.92 4.85 6.30
C CYS A 103 -3.71 3.53 6.47
N LEU A 104 -4.60 3.19 5.52
CA LEU A 104 -5.49 2.02 5.56
C LEU A 104 -4.72 0.70 5.46
N SER A 105 -3.62 0.64 4.71
CA SER A 105 -2.87 -0.60 4.52
C SER A 105 -2.14 -1.06 5.80
N PRO A 106 -1.46 -0.18 6.57
CA PRO A 106 -1.00 -0.53 7.91
C PRO A 106 -2.13 -0.76 8.92
N GLY A 107 -3.18 0.07 8.91
CA GLY A 107 -4.31 -0.07 9.85
C GLY A 107 -5.08 -1.39 9.70
N GLY A 108 -5.21 -1.90 8.48
CA GLY A 108 -5.80 -3.21 8.22
C GLY A 108 -5.04 -4.36 8.89
N SER A 109 -3.70 -4.25 8.98
CA SER A 109 -2.87 -5.24 9.67
C SER A 109 -3.12 -5.28 11.17
N SER A 110 -3.34 -4.13 11.82
CA SER A 110 -3.58 -4.10 13.26
C SER A 110 -4.94 -4.70 13.64
N VAL A 111 -5.97 -4.45 12.85
CA VAL A 111 -7.32 -4.99 13.08
C VAL A 111 -7.33 -6.51 12.92
N GLN A 112 -6.56 -7.03 11.96
CA GLN A 112 -6.56 -8.45 11.63
C GLN A 112 -5.40 -9.23 12.30
N ALA A 113 -4.62 -8.58 13.17
CA ALA A 113 -3.44 -9.19 13.80
C ALA A 113 -3.78 -10.36 14.73
N ALA A 114 -5.00 -10.41 15.30
CA ALA A 114 -5.46 -11.51 16.14
C ALA A 114 -5.83 -12.76 15.31
N GLY A 115 -6.01 -12.62 13.99
CA GLY A 115 -6.47 -13.68 13.12
C GLY A 115 -7.82 -14.26 13.55
N PRO A 116 -8.10 -15.55 13.26
CA PRO A 116 -9.36 -16.19 13.61
C PRO A 116 -9.46 -16.60 15.09
N TYR A 117 -8.54 -16.16 15.95
CA TYR A 117 -8.45 -16.61 17.34
C TYR A 117 -9.13 -15.64 18.30
N ASN A 118 -9.91 -16.19 19.23
CA ASN A 118 -10.42 -15.41 20.35
C ASN A 118 -9.33 -15.27 21.43
N ILE A 119 -8.70 -14.11 21.51
CA ILE A 119 -7.64 -13.80 22.46
C ILE A 119 -8.14 -12.70 23.40
N PRO A 120 -8.36 -12.98 24.70
CA PRO A 120 -8.97 -12.01 25.60
C PRO A 120 -8.08 -10.79 25.91
N ASN A 121 -6.75 -10.94 25.77
CA ASN A 121 -5.79 -9.89 26.04
C ASN A 121 -4.84 -9.68 24.84
N VAL A 122 -5.19 -8.76 23.94
CA VAL A 122 -4.38 -8.41 22.76
C VAL A 122 -3.89 -6.97 22.86
N ARG A 123 -2.60 -6.77 22.57
CA ARG A 123 -2.04 -5.44 22.32
C ARG A 123 -1.23 -5.46 21.03
N VAL A 124 -1.63 -4.61 20.08
CA VAL A 124 -0.94 -4.45 18.79
C VAL A 124 -0.41 -3.03 18.72
N ASP A 125 0.91 -2.88 18.68
CA ASP A 125 1.56 -1.60 18.44
C ASP A 125 1.99 -1.57 16.94
N LEU A 126 1.55 -0.57 16.18
CA LEU A 126 1.90 -0.42 14.76
C LEU A 126 2.72 0.85 14.54
N VAL A 127 3.89 0.71 13.94
CA VAL A 127 4.85 1.81 13.73
C VAL A 127 5.23 1.91 12.26
N GLY A 128 4.83 2.99 11.59
CA GLY A 128 5.29 3.30 10.24
C GLY A 128 6.73 3.82 10.26
N VAL A 129 7.63 3.18 9.51
CA VAL A 129 9.04 3.60 9.41
C VAL A 129 9.31 4.12 8.02
N TYR A 130 9.75 5.38 7.92
CA TYR A 130 10.22 5.99 6.68
C TYR A 130 11.58 5.40 6.25
N THR A 131 11.77 5.10 4.96
CA THR A 131 13.04 4.59 4.39
C THR A 131 13.35 5.27 3.05
N ASN A 132 14.50 5.03 2.43
CA ASN A 132 14.82 5.58 1.10
C ASN A 132 14.64 4.57 -0.05
N ASN A 133 13.89 3.49 0.20
CA ASN A 133 13.59 2.47 -0.81
C ASN A 133 12.50 2.93 -1.80
N ASN A 134 12.04 2.05 -2.69
CA ASN A 134 10.87 2.35 -3.49
C ASN A 134 9.61 2.51 -2.63
N TYR A 135 8.71 3.37 -3.09
CA TYR A 135 7.41 3.61 -2.48
C TYR A 135 6.62 2.30 -2.33
N THR A 136 5.84 2.23 -1.26
CA THR A 136 5.02 1.06 -0.94
C THR A 136 3.57 1.50 -0.75
N SER A 137 2.64 0.66 -1.14
CA SER A 137 1.20 0.96 -1.01
C SER A 137 0.39 -0.33 -0.85
N ALA A 138 -0.92 -0.18 -0.92
CA ALA A 138 -1.89 -1.25 -0.89
C ALA A 138 -1.55 -2.34 -1.93
N TYR A 139 -1.50 -3.56 -1.45
CA TYR A 139 -1.44 -4.77 -2.26
C TYR A 139 -2.49 -5.73 -1.71
N ARG A 140 -2.97 -6.68 -2.54
CA ARG A 140 -4.03 -7.63 -2.18
C ARG A 140 -4.00 -8.05 -0.70
N GLY A 141 -5.09 -7.74 -0.01
CA GLY A 141 -5.26 -7.98 1.42
C GLY A 141 -4.95 -6.78 2.33
N TYR A 142 -4.50 -5.62 1.82
CA TYR A 142 -4.37 -4.38 2.60
C TYR A 142 -3.69 -4.57 3.97
N GLY A 143 -2.53 -5.23 3.95
CA GLY A 143 -1.76 -5.51 5.16
C GLY A 143 -2.17 -6.77 5.94
N ALA A 144 -3.42 -7.23 5.82
CA ALA A 144 -3.93 -8.41 6.53
C ALA A 144 -3.02 -9.63 6.44
N ALA A 145 -2.71 -10.08 5.22
CA ALA A 145 -1.90 -11.29 5.05
C ALA A 145 -0.45 -11.13 5.59
N ALA A 146 0.05 -9.90 5.73
CA ALA A 146 1.35 -9.68 6.35
C ALA A 146 1.26 -9.73 7.88
N GLY A 147 0.17 -9.24 8.48
CA GLY A 147 -0.05 -9.31 9.93
C GLY A 147 -0.29 -10.73 10.48
N HIS A 148 -0.79 -11.66 9.65
CA HIS A 148 -1.05 -13.05 10.04
C HIS A 148 0.18 -13.96 9.97
N PHE A 149 1.07 -13.74 8.99
CA PHE A 149 2.21 -14.61 8.72
C PHE A 149 3.51 -13.96 9.19
N PRO A 150 3.99 -14.23 10.42
CA PRO A 150 5.32 -13.83 10.83
C PRO A 150 6.35 -14.45 9.87
N PRO A 151 7.35 -13.68 9.36
CA PRO A 151 8.51 -14.32 8.77
C PRO A 151 9.10 -15.22 9.87
N THR A 152 9.19 -16.52 9.57
CA THR A 152 9.82 -17.49 10.45
C THR A 152 11.20 -16.97 10.81
N ASN A 153 11.47 -16.82 12.12
CA ASN A 153 12.79 -16.43 12.63
C ASN A 153 13.85 -17.30 11.95
N ARG A 154 14.71 -16.65 11.16
CA ARG A 154 16.09 -17.09 10.97
C ARG A 154 16.95 -16.19 11.83
#